data_AF-A0A8C6U9A6-F1
#
_entry.id   AF-A0A8C6U9A6-F1
#
_cell.length_a   1.000
_cell.length_b   1.000
_cell.length_c   1.000
_cell.angle_alpha   90.00
_cell.angle_beta   90.00
_cell.angle_gamma   90.00
#
_symmetry.space_group_name_H-M   'P 1'
#
loop_
_entity.id
_entity.type
_entity.pdbx_description
1 polymer ?
#
loop_
_entity_poly.entity_id
_entity_poly.type
_entity_poly.pdbx_seq_one_letter_code
_entity_poly.pdbx_strand_id
1 'polypeptide(L)'
;MFKASQKSLPESLQNMFCKRESVVLEMQDPKSGVKSQPQRLVITAIPHAVTGEDIVNWLSERLLVDTEEARSVGSMLAALGYIYPLQQHKRLVIRADASLYRFQTPYFWPTQQWPVEDTDYAIYLAKRNIRKKGILELHEQEQYNHLHKWMNHKWDFIVMQAKEQYRAAKERKKPDRVVFECQERAYWVVHRPPVKNSKFLFDRWCDVSLCGKFLISFSMFRLRFQMIFTQQSIMRPRVKSSVSLGALVKYSSTYQSHDPFLSRPLPSNPWHTDDATYWTLNSHNVETPTKQRVERWTFSFAELLSDPRGRDDFRLFLKKEFSGENLAFWESCEDLKWGTAATMKEKAEQIYKTFLARGAPRWINIDGKTMEITIKSLKHPHRYVLDAAQTHIYMLMKKDSYGRYLKSPVFKETQKKAIAPEEHNDSQLEQNARTRRPSLSPIVLRQLEAERRAKMAAAAPVDITQVMSKLSRKPDGSL
;
A
#
# COMPACT_ATOMS: atom_id res chain seq x y z
N MET A 1 20.75 -39.77 -6.44
CA MET A 1 19.32 -39.42 -6.29
C MET A 1 19.25 -38.05 -5.62
N PHE A 2 18.97 -37.00 -6.40
CA PHE A 2 19.01 -35.62 -5.94
C PHE A 2 17.94 -35.40 -4.85
N LYS A 3 18.37 -35.09 -3.62
CA LYS A 3 17.47 -34.51 -2.61
C LYS A 3 17.11 -33.12 -3.09
N ALA A 4 15.92 -32.96 -3.66
CA ALA A 4 15.36 -31.65 -3.91
C ALA A 4 15.28 -30.91 -2.57
N SER A 5 15.96 -29.77 -2.47
CA SER A 5 15.86 -28.85 -1.34
C SER A 5 14.39 -28.48 -1.15
N GLN A 6 13.78 -28.98 -0.08
CA GLN A 6 12.42 -28.63 0.32
C GLN A 6 12.37 -27.13 0.63
N LYS A 7 11.58 -26.38 -0.15
CA LYS A 7 11.36 -24.95 0.05
C LYS A 7 10.45 -24.78 1.27
N SER A 8 11.01 -24.33 2.38
CA SER A 8 10.23 -23.87 3.53
C SER A 8 9.53 -22.55 3.21
N LEU A 9 8.31 -22.37 3.73
CA LEU A 9 7.60 -21.08 3.68
C LEU A 9 8.46 -19.97 4.31
N PRO A 10 8.39 -18.72 3.81
CA PRO A 10 9.01 -17.56 4.47
C PRO A 10 8.63 -17.47 5.95
N GLU A 11 9.57 -17.05 6.80
CA GLU A 11 9.39 -16.98 8.26
C GLU A 11 8.17 -16.13 8.66
N SER A 12 7.89 -15.05 7.93
CA SER A 12 6.71 -14.20 8.15
C SER A 12 5.38 -14.94 7.92
N LEU A 13 5.32 -15.80 6.90
CA LEU A 13 4.14 -16.61 6.61
C LEU A 13 4.01 -17.76 7.62
N GLN A 14 5.12 -18.41 7.96
CA GLN A 14 5.14 -19.46 8.98
C GLN A 14 4.65 -18.92 10.33
N ASN A 15 5.15 -17.77 10.78
CA ASN A 15 4.72 -17.12 12.02
C ASN A 15 3.23 -16.78 12.01
N MET A 16 2.68 -16.39 10.86
CA MET A 16 1.26 -16.07 10.75
C MET A 16 0.38 -17.31 10.89
N PHE A 17 0.74 -18.42 10.23
CA PHE A 17 -0.03 -19.64 10.36
C PHE A 17 0.08 -20.24 11.77
N CYS A 18 1.27 -20.22 12.39
CA CYS A 18 1.43 -20.68 13.78
C CYS A 18 0.52 -19.91 14.76
N LYS A 19 0.38 -18.59 14.59
CA LYS A 19 -0.56 -17.79 15.41
C LYS A 19 -2.01 -18.24 15.23
N ARG A 20 -2.42 -18.52 14.00
CA ARG A 20 -3.79 -18.98 13.69
C ARG A 20 -4.06 -20.38 14.25
N GLU A 21 -3.08 -21.26 14.16
CA GLU A 21 -3.15 -22.62 14.72
C GLU A 21 -3.25 -22.61 16.23
N SER A 22 -2.50 -21.73 16.91
CA SER A 22 -2.64 -21.52 18.36
C SER A 22 -4.08 -21.19 18.73
N VAL A 23 -4.72 -20.27 18.00
CA VAL A 23 -6.13 -19.91 18.24
C VAL A 23 -7.05 -21.11 18.00
N VAL A 24 -6.85 -21.86 16.92
CA VAL A 24 -7.67 -23.04 16.61
C VAL A 24 -7.52 -24.14 17.68
N LEU A 25 -6.32 -24.34 18.21
CA LEU A 25 -6.07 -25.28 19.30
C LEU A 25 -6.75 -24.83 20.60
N GLU A 26 -6.71 -23.53 20.92
CA GLU A 26 -7.43 -22.98 22.07
C GLU A 26 -8.96 -23.12 21.91
N MET A 27 -9.49 -22.91 20.70
CA MET A 27 -10.90 -23.15 20.40
C MET A 27 -11.33 -24.60 20.61
N GLN A 28 -10.40 -25.54 20.54
CA GLN A 28 -10.63 -26.97 20.74
C GLN A 28 -10.41 -27.42 22.19
N ASP A 29 -10.03 -26.53 23.11
CA ASP A 29 -9.78 -26.90 24.50
C ASP A 29 -11.07 -27.46 25.16
N PRO A 30 -11.01 -28.62 25.84
CA PRO A 30 -12.20 -29.23 26.44
C PRO A 30 -12.88 -28.40 27.54
N LYS A 31 -12.15 -27.46 28.17
CA LYS A 31 -12.65 -26.68 29.31
C LYS A 31 -13.00 -25.24 28.90
N SER A 32 -12.13 -24.60 28.12
CA SER A 32 -12.25 -23.19 27.74
C SER A 32 -12.60 -22.97 26.28
N GLY A 33 -12.66 -24.02 25.45
CA GLY A 33 -12.92 -23.94 24.01
C GLY A 33 -14.40 -23.77 23.64
N VAL A 34 -14.68 -23.82 22.33
CA VAL A 34 -16.02 -23.66 21.77
C VAL A 34 -16.90 -24.86 22.17
N LYS A 35 -18.09 -24.58 22.69
CA LYS A 35 -19.05 -25.62 23.09
C LYS A 35 -19.44 -26.47 21.89
N SER A 36 -19.23 -27.78 22.01
CA SER A 36 -19.55 -28.74 20.95
C SER A 36 -20.87 -29.46 21.21
N GLN A 37 -21.57 -29.80 20.14
CA GLN A 37 -22.85 -30.48 20.16
C GLN A 37 -22.91 -31.63 19.13
N PRO A 38 -23.74 -32.66 19.35
CA PRO A 38 -23.91 -33.74 18.39
C PRO A 38 -24.73 -33.29 17.17
N GLN A 39 -24.20 -33.51 15.98
CA GLN A 39 -24.94 -33.38 14.74
C GLN A 39 -25.88 -34.58 14.57
N ARG A 40 -27.19 -34.36 14.57
CA ARG A 40 -28.18 -35.42 14.31
C ARG A 40 -28.40 -35.59 12.81
N LEU A 41 -28.03 -36.75 12.27
CA LEU A 41 -28.52 -37.23 10.96
C LEU A 41 -29.71 -38.18 11.21
N VAL A 42 -30.52 -38.44 10.17
CA VAL A 42 -31.78 -39.20 10.24
C VAL A 42 -31.71 -40.47 11.10
N ILE A 43 -30.58 -41.18 11.11
CA ILE A 43 -30.39 -42.44 11.88
C ILE A 43 -29.13 -42.40 12.77
N THR A 44 -28.24 -41.41 12.64
CA THR A 44 -26.92 -41.42 13.28
C THR A 44 -26.55 -40.05 13.85
N ALA A 45 -26.17 -39.98 15.11
CA ALA A 45 -25.59 -38.78 15.72
C ALA A 45 -24.07 -38.78 15.57
N ILE A 46 -23.48 -37.66 15.10
CA ILE A 46 -22.03 -37.51 14.95
C ILE A 46 -21.57 -36.40 15.92
N PRO A 47 -20.66 -36.70 16.87
CA PRO A 47 -20.24 -35.73 17.89
C PRO A 47 -19.35 -34.60 17.32
N HIS A 48 -19.05 -33.61 18.17
CA HIS A 48 -18.08 -32.52 17.94
C HIS A 48 -18.40 -31.55 16.80
N ALA A 49 -19.68 -31.27 16.53
CA ALA A 49 -20.07 -30.13 15.70
C ALA A 49 -20.17 -28.87 16.56
N VAL A 50 -19.88 -27.70 16.00
CA VAL A 50 -19.99 -26.39 16.69
C VAL A 50 -20.92 -25.48 15.89
N THR A 51 -21.66 -24.59 16.55
CA THR A 51 -22.46 -23.58 15.83
C THR A 51 -21.58 -22.41 15.41
N GLY A 52 -22.01 -21.69 14.36
CA GLY A 52 -21.33 -20.47 13.97
C GLY A 52 -21.52 -19.34 14.99
N GLU A 53 -22.65 -19.30 15.69
CA GLU A 53 -22.88 -18.39 16.83
C GLU A 53 -21.87 -18.63 17.97
N ASP A 54 -21.68 -19.88 18.41
CA ASP A 54 -20.72 -20.22 19.47
C ASP A 54 -19.28 -19.87 19.07
N ILE A 55 -18.91 -20.09 17.79
CA ILE A 55 -17.59 -19.70 17.27
C ILE A 55 -17.39 -18.18 17.37
N VAL A 56 -18.38 -17.39 16.93
CA VAL A 56 -18.27 -15.92 16.92
C VAL A 56 -18.25 -15.36 18.33
N ASN A 57 -19.10 -15.86 19.22
CA ASN A 57 -19.14 -15.45 20.62
C ASN A 57 -17.82 -15.76 21.32
N TRP A 58 -17.29 -16.97 21.14
CA TRP A 58 -16.00 -17.35 21.72
C TRP A 58 -14.85 -16.47 21.21
N LEU A 59 -14.81 -16.18 19.90
CA LEU A 59 -13.77 -15.31 19.32
C LEU A 59 -13.87 -13.87 19.83
N SER A 60 -15.09 -13.34 19.96
CA SER A 60 -15.32 -11.99 20.49
C SER A 60 -14.83 -11.87 21.94
N GLU A 61 -15.18 -12.83 22.81
CA GLU A 61 -14.76 -12.85 24.21
C GLU A 61 -13.24 -13.08 24.36
N ARG A 62 -12.65 -14.01 23.60
CA ARG A 62 -11.24 -14.38 23.72
C ARG A 62 -10.29 -13.32 23.17
N LEU A 63 -10.67 -12.65 22.07
CA LEU A 63 -9.85 -11.65 21.39
C LEU A 63 -10.19 -10.21 21.81
N LEU A 64 -11.26 -10.01 22.58
CA LEU A 64 -11.77 -8.69 22.98
C LEU A 64 -12.09 -7.80 21.77
N VAL A 65 -12.74 -8.39 20.76
CA VAL A 65 -13.14 -7.72 19.52
C VAL A 65 -14.66 -7.71 19.37
N ASP A 66 -15.17 -6.83 18.51
CA ASP A 66 -16.60 -6.79 18.22
C ASP A 66 -17.07 -8.05 17.47
N THR A 67 -18.39 -8.25 17.40
CA THR A 67 -18.97 -9.45 16.77
C THR A 67 -18.72 -9.48 15.25
N GLU A 68 -18.61 -8.32 14.60
CA GLU A 68 -18.32 -8.22 13.17
C GLU A 68 -16.87 -8.61 12.83
N GLU A 69 -15.89 -8.12 13.60
CA GLU A 69 -14.49 -8.51 13.48
C GLU A 69 -14.30 -9.98 13.87
N ALA A 70 -14.93 -10.45 14.95
CA ALA A 70 -14.91 -11.87 15.32
C ALA A 70 -15.45 -12.77 14.20
N ARG A 71 -16.56 -12.37 13.55
CA ARG A 71 -17.09 -13.08 12.38
C ARG A 71 -16.14 -13.04 11.19
N SER A 72 -15.45 -11.92 10.97
CA SER A 72 -14.43 -11.79 9.92
C SER A 72 -13.24 -12.72 10.18
N VAL A 73 -12.73 -12.77 11.43
CA VAL A 73 -11.67 -13.69 11.87
C VAL A 73 -12.10 -15.15 11.71
N GLY A 74 -13.30 -15.51 12.18
CA GLY A 74 -13.83 -16.86 11.99
C GLY A 74 -13.96 -17.24 10.51
N SER A 75 -14.44 -16.31 9.68
CA SER A 75 -14.54 -16.51 8.22
C SER A 75 -13.17 -16.67 7.58
N MET A 76 -12.15 -15.98 8.07
CA MET A 76 -10.76 -16.16 7.66
C MET A 76 -10.26 -17.57 8.02
N LEU A 77 -10.53 -18.07 9.23
CA LEU A 77 -10.17 -19.43 9.63
C LEU A 77 -10.87 -20.49 8.75
N ALA A 78 -12.12 -20.23 8.36
CA ALA A 78 -12.85 -21.09 7.44
C ALA A 78 -12.28 -21.06 6.01
N ALA A 79 -11.94 -19.87 5.51
CA ALA A 79 -11.33 -19.70 4.19
C ALA A 79 -9.95 -20.36 4.09
N LEU A 80 -9.20 -20.44 5.19
CA LEU A 80 -7.91 -21.14 5.28
C LEU A 80 -8.04 -22.65 5.49
N GLY A 81 -9.25 -23.15 5.72
CA GLY A 81 -9.51 -24.58 5.87
C GLY A 81 -9.31 -25.14 7.28
N TYR A 82 -9.13 -24.30 8.30
CA TYR A 82 -9.06 -24.76 9.70
C TYR A 82 -10.44 -25.17 10.25
N ILE A 83 -11.49 -24.54 9.75
CA ILE A 83 -12.89 -24.80 10.10
C ILE A 83 -13.65 -24.97 8.78
N TYR A 84 -14.59 -25.92 8.71
CA TYR A 84 -15.39 -26.10 7.50
C TYR A 84 -16.89 -26.24 7.82
N PRO A 85 -17.75 -25.66 6.97
CA PRO A 85 -19.19 -25.75 7.15
C PRO A 85 -19.71 -27.13 6.74
N LEU A 86 -20.69 -27.65 7.49
CA LEU A 86 -21.32 -28.94 7.20
C LEU A 86 -22.44 -28.83 6.15
N GLN A 87 -23.03 -27.64 6.04
CA GLN A 87 -24.03 -27.27 5.03
C GLN A 87 -23.42 -26.24 4.08
N GLN A 88 -23.84 -26.20 2.81
CA GLN A 88 -23.31 -25.24 1.82
C GLN A 88 -21.77 -25.19 1.75
N HIS A 89 -21.13 -26.36 1.61
CA HIS A 89 -19.66 -26.55 1.71
C HIS A 89 -18.79 -25.69 0.78
N LYS A 90 -19.36 -24.98 -0.19
CA LYS A 90 -18.64 -24.05 -1.09
C LYS A 90 -18.47 -22.65 -0.49
N ARG A 91 -19.28 -22.30 0.51
CA ARG A 91 -19.27 -20.98 1.14
C ARG A 91 -18.41 -21.03 2.40
N LEU A 92 -17.12 -20.73 2.25
CA LEU A 92 -16.14 -20.71 3.35
C LEU A 92 -16.23 -19.42 4.19
N VAL A 93 -17.42 -19.14 4.73
CA VAL A 93 -17.71 -17.96 5.55
C VAL A 93 -18.48 -18.41 6.78
N ILE A 94 -18.09 -17.94 7.96
CA ILE A 94 -18.82 -18.21 9.20
C ILE A 94 -20.06 -17.32 9.25
N ARG A 95 -21.20 -17.94 9.53
CA ARG A 95 -22.48 -17.28 9.79
C ARG A 95 -22.76 -17.34 11.29
N ALA A 96 -23.11 -16.21 11.90
CA ALA A 96 -23.49 -16.14 13.32
C ALA A 96 -24.93 -16.64 13.50
N ASP A 97 -25.16 -17.91 13.17
CA ASP A 97 -26.43 -18.60 13.27
C ASP A 97 -26.21 -20.06 13.73
N ALA A 98 -27.29 -20.84 13.75
CA ALA A 98 -27.25 -22.27 14.09
C ALA A 98 -26.60 -23.16 13.03
N SER A 99 -25.98 -22.60 11.97
CA SER A 99 -25.23 -23.39 10.98
C SER A 99 -24.10 -24.14 11.67
N LEU A 100 -23.92 -25.41 11.28
CA LEU A 100 -22.93 -26.29 11.89
C LEU A 100 -21.60 -26.26 11.15
N TYR A 101 -20.52 -26.24 11.93
CA TYR A 101 -19.14 -26.30 11.47
C TYR A 101 -18.39 -27.40 12.22
N ARG A 102 -17.23 -27.79 11.69
CA ARG A 102 -16.28 -28.68 12.35
C ARG A 102 -14.87 -28.16 12.14
N PHE A 103 -14.00 -28.48 13.09
CA PHE A 103 -12.58 -28.26 12.93
C PHE A 103 -11.95 -29.30 12.00
N GLN A 104 -10.97 -28.84 11.23
CA GLN A 104 -10.17 -29.66 10.34
C GLN A 104 -9.06 -30.40 11.10
N THR A 105 -8.71 -31.59 10.63
CA THR A 105 -7.57 -32.34 11.18
C THR A 105 -6.25 -31.67 10.81
N PRO A 106 -5.24 -31.65 11.71
CA PRO A 106 -3.90 -31.10 11.42
C PRO A 106 -3.24 -31.62 10.15
N TYR A 107 -3.58 -32.85 9.72
CA TYR A 107 -3.11 -33.42 8.45
C TYR A 107 -3.51 -32.60 7.22
N PHE A 108 -4.65 -31.90 7.28
CA PHE A 108 -5.18 -31.06 6.19
C PHE A 108 -4.96 -29.56 6.44
N TRP A 109 -4.11 -29.18 7.40
CA TRP A 109 -3.80 -27.77 7.65
C TRP A 109 -2.85 -27.21 6.57
N PRO A 110 -2.96 -25.91 6.27
CA PRO A 110 -2.18 -25.27 5.20
C PRO A 110 -0.67 -25.18 5.49
N THR A 111 -0.23 -25.41 6.73
CA THR A 111 1.18 -25.40 7.16
C THR A 111 1.93 -26.70 6.90
N GLN A 112 1.25 -27.73 6.41
CA GLN A 112 1.90 -28.97 6.04
C GLN A 112 3.00 -28.70 5.00
N GLN A 113 4.13 -29.37 5.18
CA GLN A 113 5.33 -29.14 4.37
C GLN A 113 5.18 -29.58 2.92
N TRP A 114 4.13 -30.34 2.60
CA TRP A 114 3.92 -30.95 1.30
C TRP A 114 3.02 -30.06 0.43
N PRO A 115 3.50 -29.63 -0.76
CA PRO A 115 2.66 -28.89 -1.68
C PRO A 115 1.48 -29.75 -2.14
N VAL A 116 0.35 -29.11 -2.46
CA VAL A 116 -0.83 -29.82 -2.95
C VAL A 116 -0.58 -30.34 -4.36
N GLU A 117 -0.34 -31.64 -4.48
CA GLU A 117 -0.03 -32.27 -5.77
C GLU A 117 -1.28 -32.57 -6.59
N ASP A 118 -1.14 -32.47 -7.91
CA ASP A 118 -2.19 -32.83 -8.85
C ASP A 118 -2.47 -34.35 -8.84
N THR A 119 -1.48 -35.18 -8.46
CA THR A 119 -1.65 -36.63 -8.26
C THR A 119 -2.71 -36.92 -7.19
N ASP A 120 -2.63 -36.25 -6.04
CA ASP A 120 -3.55 -36.45 -4.93
C ASP A 120 -4.97 -36.00 -5.28
N TYR A 121 -5.08 -34.91 -6.05
CA TYR A 121 -6.38 -34.43 -6.52
C TYR A 121 -7.02 -35.41 -7.51
N ALA A 122 -6.22 -35.99 -8.42
CA ALA A 122 -6.69 -37.02 -9.34
C ALA A 122 -7.19 -38.27 -8.59
N ILE A 123 -6.47 -38.71 -7.54
CA ILE A 123 -6.90 -39.83 -6.67
C ILE A 123 -8.23 -39.51 -6.00
N TYR A 124 -8.39 -38.30 -5.45
CA TYR A 124 -9.63 -37.85 -4.82
C TYR A 124 -10.82 -37.88 -5.79
N LEU A 125 -10.67 -37.31 -6.98
CA LEU A 125 -11.72 -37.29 -8.01
C LEU A 125 -12.05 -38.70 -8.51
N ALA A 126 -11.04 -39.54 -8.74
CA ALA A 126 -11.23 -40.94 -9.13
C ALA A 126 -12.01 -41.74 -8.08
N LYS A 127 -11.67 -41.56 -6.79
CA LYS A 127 -12.36 -42.20 -5.67
C LYS A 127 -13.85 -41.79 -5.61
N ARG A 128 -14.14 -40.50 -5.82
CA ARG A 128 -15.53 -40.00 -5.90
C ARG A 128 -16.30 -40.58 -7.08
N ASN A 129 -15.67 -40.68 -8.25
CA ASN A 129 -16.29 -41.25 -9.45
C ASN A 129 -16.58 -42.76 -9.27
N ILE A 130 -15.70 -43.52 -8.60
CA ILE A 130 -15.90 -44.94 -8.29
C ILE A 130 -17.11 -45.14 -7.35
N ARG A 131 -17.30 -44.24 -6.38
CA ARG A 131 -18.40 -44.35 -5.40
C ARG A 131 -19.78 -44.27 -6.04
N LYS A 132 -19.96 -43.32 -6.97
CA LYS A 132 -21.21 -43.13 -7.72
C LYS A 132 -20.88 -42.42 -9.04
N LYS A 133 -21.09 -43.10 -10.17
CA LYS A 133 -20.91 -42.50 -11.50
C LYS A 133 -21.81 -41.26 -11.63
N GLY A 134 -21.24 -40.16 -12.11
CA GLY A 134 -21.95 -38.89 -12.31
C GLY A 134 -22.14 -38.02 -11.05
N ILE A 135 -21.41 -38.28 -9.96
CA ILE A 135 -21.44 -37.44 -8.74
C ILE A 135 -20.49 -36.24 -8.77
N LEU A 136 -19.61 -36.17 -9.77
CA LEU A 136 -18.69 -35.06 -9.94
C LEU A 136 -19.44 -33.85 -10.49
N GLU A 137 -19.12 -32.67 -9.98
CA GLU A 137 -19.66 -31.43 -10.52
C GLU A 137 -19.01 -31.10 -11.89
N LEU A 138 -19.61 -30.19 -12.66
CA LEU A 138 -19.10 -29.82 -14.00
C LEU A 138 -17.62 -29.42 -13.97
N HIS A 139 -17.24 -28.52 -13.06
CA HIS A 139 -15.84 -28.08 -12.95
C HIS A 139 -14.90 -29.22 -12.50
N GLU A 140 -15.36 -30.11 -11.62
CA GLU A 140 -14.58 -31.28 -11.17
C GLU A 140 -14.42 -32.30 -12.30
N GLN A 141 -15.44 -32.46 -13.13
CA GLN A 141 -15.41 -33.34 -14.30
C GLN A 141 -14.45 -32.81 -15.36
N GLU A 142 -14.42 -31.50 -15.61
CA GLU A 142 -13.44 -30.85 -16.48
C GLU A 142 -12.01 -31.07 -15.96
N GLN A 143 -11.77 -30.86 -14.66
CA GLN A 143 -10.46 -31.11 -14.05
C GLN A 143 -10.08 -32.59 -14.11
N TYR A 144 -11.00 -33.51 -13.85
CA TYR A 144 -10.76 -34.95 -13.94
C TYR A 144 -10.35 -35.37 -15.36
N ASN A 145 -11.06 -34.87 -16.38
CA ASN A 145 -10.75 -35.15 -17.78
C ASN A 145 -9.38 -34.56 -18.17
N HIS A 146 -9.07 -33.35 -17.69
CA HIS A 146 -7.78 -32.73 -17.91
C HIS A 146 -6.63 -33.53 -17.27
N LEU A 147 -6.76 -33.91 -16.00
CA LEU A 147 -5.77 -34.70 -15.27
C LEU A 147 -5.60 -36.10 -15.88
N HIS A 148 -6.68 -36.74 -16.32
CA HIS A 148 -6.61 -38.03 -17.02
C HIS A 148 -5.77 -37.94 -18.29
N LYS A 149 -5.93 -36.86 -19.07
CA LYS A 149 -5.16 -36.63 -20.30
C LYS A 149 -3.69 -36.29 -19.98
N TRP A 150 -3.47 -35.42 -18.99
CA TRP A 150 -2.14 -34.93 -18.63
C TRP A 150 -1.27 -35.99 -17.95
N MET A 151 -1.84 -36.73 -17.00
CA MET A 151 -1.14 -37.70 -16.16
C MET A 151 -1.46 -39.14 -16.55
N ASN A 152 -1.79 -39.39 -17.83
CA ASN A 152 -2.24 -40.70 -18.31
C ASN A 152 -1.23 -41.82 -17.99
N HIS A 153 0.07 -41.55 -18.12
CA HIS A 153 1.15 -42.48 -17.80
C HIS A 153 1.19 -42.94 -16.32
N LYS A 154 0.52 -42.24 -15.40
CA LYS A 154 0.39 -42.60 -13.97
C LYS A 154 -1.03 -43.04 -13.61
N TRP A 155 -1.93 -43.16 -14.57
CA TRP A 155 -3.36 -43.30 -14.28
C TRP A 155 -3.72 -44.64 -13.65
N ASP A 156 -3.05 -45.72 -14.05
CA ASP A 156 -3.25 -47.04 -13.43
C ASP A 156 -2.91 -47.01 -11.94
N PHE A 157 -1.82 -46.31 -11.57
CA PHE A 157 -1.45 -46.07 -10.19
C PHE A 157 -2.51 -45.24 -9.44
N ILE A 158 -3.00 -44.16 -10.05
CA ILE A 158 -4.06 -43.30 -9.47
C ILE A 158 -5.34 -44.11 -9.20
N VAL A 159 -5.77 -44.93 -10.15
CA VAL A 159 -6.97 -45.77 -10.01
C VAL A 159 -6.76 -46.87 -8.98
N MET A 160 -5.57 -47.48 -8.93
CA MET A 160 -5.21 -48.47 -7.91
C MET A 160 -5.30 -47.86 -6.50
N GLN A 161 -4.67 -46.70 -6.29
CA GLN A 161 -4.72 -45.96 -5.02
C GLN A 161 -6.16 -45.54 -4.64
N ALA A 162 -6.95 -45.05 -5.61
CA ALA A 162 -8.35 -44.69 -5.36
C ALA A 162 -9.22 -45.88 -4.95
N LYS A 163 -9.03 -47.05 -5.57
CA LYS A 163 -9.73 -48.29 -5.21
C LYS A 163 -9.33 -48.79 -3.82
N GLU A 164 -8.05 -48.74 -3.48
CA GLU A 164 -7.52 -49.13 -2.18
C GLU A 164 -8.10 -48.25 -1.06
N GLN A 165 -8.03 -46.92 -1.21
CA GLN A 165 -8.63 -45.98 -0.27
C GLN A 165 -10.15 -46.17 -0.14
N TYR A 166 -10.85 -46.47 -1.23
CA TYR A 166 -12.29 -46.75 -1.22
C TYR A 166 -12.63 -48.04 -0.45
N ARG A 167 -11.81 -49.09 -0.59
CA ARG A 167 -11.96 -50.35 0.19
C ARG A 167 -11.74 -50.09 1.67
N ALA A 168 -10.64 -49.45 2.05
CA ALA A 168 -10.33 -49.11 3.43
C ALA A 168 -11.42 -48.23 4.08
N ALA A 169 -12.04 -47.32 3.32
CA ALA A 169 -13.13 -46.49 3.81
C ALA A 169 -14.43 -47.27 4.11
N LYS A 170 -14.65 -48.44 3.49
CA LYS A 170 -15.83 -49.29 3.76
C LYS A 170 -15.73 -50.06 5.07
N GLU A 171 -14.52 -50.31 5.55
CA GLU A 171 -14.28 -51.01 6.82
C GLU A 171 -14.58 -50.11 8.04
N ARG A 172 -14.63 -48.79 7.84
CA ARG A 172 -14.95 -47.82 8.90
C ARG A 172 -16.44 -47.74 9.21
N LYS A 173 -16.76 -47.37 10.45
CA LYS A 173 -18.14 -47.09 10.88
C LYS A 173 -18.72 -45.93 10.05
N LYS A 174 -20.03 -45.99 9.79
CA LYS A 174 -20.77 -44.97 9.02
C LYS A 174 -20.52 -43.51 9.46
N PRO A 175 -20.55 -43.15 10.77
CA PRO A 175 -20.29 -41.77 11.20
C PRO A 175 -18.87 -41.31 10.88
N ASP A 176 -17.85 -42.15 11.13
CA ASP A 176 -16.44 -41.82 10.88
C ASP A 176 -16.17 -41.63 9.38
N ARG A 177 -16.81 -42.46 8.54
CA ARG A 177 -16.73 -42.32 7.09
C ARG A 177 -17.28 -40.97 6.61
N VAL A 178 -18.40 -40.51 7.17
CA VAL A 178 -19.00 -39.21 6.81
C VAL A 178 -18.08 -38.05 7.23
N VAL A 179 -17.48 -38.10 8.42
CA VAL A 179 -16.54 -37.07 8.88
C VAL A 179 -15.32 -37.01 7.96
N PHE A 180 -14.72 -38.17 7.65
CA PHE A 180 -13.54 -38.23 6.78
C PHE A 180 -13.83 -37.69 5.38
N GLU A 181 -14.98 -38.05 4.79
CA GLU A 181 -15.42 -37.52 3.49
C GLU A 181 -15.61 -36.00 3.52
N CYS A 182 -16.15 -35.45 4.61
CA CYS A 182 -16.31 -34.01 4.78
C CYS A 182 -14.97 -33.29 4.95
N GLN A 183 -14.04 -33.84 5.74
CA GLN A 183 -12.70 -33.29 5.95
C GLN A 183 -11.90 -33.22 4.64
N GLU A 184 -11.90 -34.32 3.89
CA GLU A 184 -11.20 -34.40 2.60
C GLU A 184 -11.84 -33.47 1.55
N ARG A 185 -13.18 -33.39 1.51
CA ARG A 185 -13.87 -32.42 0.64
C ARG A 185 -13.53 -30.98 1.02
N ALA A 186 -13.53 -30.63 2.31
CA ALA A 186 -13.22 -29.28 2.77
C ALA A 186 -11.80 -28.85 2.37
N TYR A 187 -10.83 -29.76 2.50
CA TYR A 187 -9.45 -29.55 2.04
C TYR A 187 -9.41 -29.21 0.54
N TRP A 188 -10.08 -30.00 -0.31
CA TRP A 188 -10.07 -29.76 -1.75
C TRP A 188 -10.84 -28.51 -2.17
N VAL A 189 -11.90 -28.11 -1.45
CA VAL A 189 -12.60 -26.84 -1.72
C VAL A 189 -11.68 -25.63 -1.50
N VAL A 190 -10.79 -25.68 -0.51
CA VAL A 190 -9.80 -24.62 -0.25
C VAL A 190 -8.71 -24.60 -1.32
N HIS A 191 -8.14 -25.76 -1.66
CA HIS A 191 -6.98 -25.86 -2.56
C HIS A 191 -7.31 -25.93 -4.06
N ARG A 192 -8.55 -26.28 -4.43
CA ARG A 192 -9.06 -26.37 -5.81
C ARG A 192 -10.50 -25.79 -5.85
N PRO A 193 -10.67 -24.48 -5.63
CA PRO A 193 -12.00 -23.87 -5.52
C PRO A 193 -12.78 -23.90 -6.85
N PRO A 194 -14.12 -23.98 -6.81
CA PRO A 194 -14.98 -24.08 -7.98
C PRO A 194 -14.98 -22.83 -8.89
N VAL A 195 -14.59 -21.67 -8.38
CA VAL A 195 -14.57 -20.39 -9.12
C VAL A 195 -13.14 -19.83 -9.15
N LYS A 196 -12.64 -19.49 -10.35
CA LYS A 196 -11.28 -18.93 -10.55
C LYS A 196 -11.01 -17.63 -9.75
N ASN A 197 -12.05 -16.92 -9.30
CA ASN A 197 -11.93 -15.68 -8.52
C ASN A 197 -11.55 -15.89 -7.04
N SER A 198 -11.69 -17.09 -6.49
CA SER A 198 -11.33 -17.38 -5.08
C SER A 198 -9.85 -17.80 -4.91
N LYS A 199 -9.10 -17.96 -6.01
CA LYS A 199 -7.64 -18.21 -5.98
C LYS A 199 -6.82 -17.08 -5.33
N PHE A 200 -7.42 -15.91 -5.15
CA PHE A 200 -6.78 -14.71 -4.62
C PHE A 200 -6.14 -14.88 -3.23
N LEU A 201 -6.66 -15.79 -2.39
CA LEU A 201 -6.15 -16.00 -1.04
C LEU A 201 -4.94 -16.92 -0.94
N PHE A 202 -4.59 -17.71 -1.97
CA PHE A 202 -3.46 -18.65 -1.90
C PHE A 202 -2.33 -18.28 -2.87
N ASP A 203 -2.64 -17.82 -4.09
CA ASP A 203 -1.62 -17.50 -5.10
C ASP A 203 -0.70 -16.34 -4.66
N ARG A 204 -1.21 -15.38 -3.88
CA ARG A 204 -0.39 -14.27 -3.33
C ARG A 204 0.64 -14.70 -2.27
N TRP A 205 0.52 -15.91 -1.73
CA TRP A 205 1.35 -16.40 -0.62
C TRP A 205 2.47 -17.29 -1.12
N CYS A 206 2.24 -18.01 -2.23
CA CYS A 206 3.24 -18.88 -2.85
C CYS A 206 4.26 -18.13 -3.72
N ASP A 207 3.96 -16.92 -4.22
CA ASP A 207 4.94 -16.12 -4.98
C ASP A 207 6.04 -15.48 -4.12
N VAL A 208 5.93 -15.56 -2.77
CA VAL A 208 7.04 -15.22 -1.86
C VAL A 208 8.01 -16.40 -1.67
N SER A 209 7.83 -17.51 -2.42
CA SER A 209 8.70 -18.70 -2.38
C SER A 209 10.08 -18.55 -3.02
N LEU A 210 10.50 -17.32 -3.39
CA LEU A 210 11.86 -17.04 -3.82
C LEU A 210 12.84 -16.75 -2.66
N CYS A 211 12.38 -16.73 -1.41
CA CYS A 211 13.26 -16.68 -0.25
C CYS A 211 13.19 -18.00 0.53
N GLY A 212 13.62 -19.08 -0.13
CA GLY A 212 13.97 -20.30 0.60
C GLY A 212 15.08 -19.95 1.60
N LYS A 213 15.03 -20.56 2.79
CA LYS A 213 16.13 -20.57 3.76
C LYS A 213 17.36 -21.20 3.09
N PHE A 214 18.07 -20.41 2.27
CA PHE A 214 19.47 -20.66 2.07
C PHE A 214 20.08 -20.58 3.46
N LEU A 215 20.72 -21.66 3.91
CA LEU A 215 21.77 -21.54 4.90
C LEU A 215 22.80 -20.61 4.27
N ILE A 216 22.63 -19.31 4.48
CA ILE A 216 23.50 -18.27 3.95
C ILE A 216 24.85 -18.54 4.60
N SER A 217 25.72 -19.21 3.86
CA SER A 217 27.14 -19.30 4.19
C SER A 217 27.62 -17.88 4.53
N PHE A 218 28.25 -17.72 5.69
CA PHE A 218 28.84 -16.47 6.15
C PHE A 218 29.95 -16.06 5.17
N SER A 219 29.58 -15.44 4.05
CA SER A 219 30.54 -14.94 3.10
C SER A 219 31.28 -13.76 3.74
N MET A 220 32.60 -13.74 3.56
CA MET A 220 33.48 -12.67 4.05
C MET A 220 32.99 -11.27 3.62
N PHE A 221 32.37 -11.18 2.44
CA PHE A 221 31.71 -9.98 1.94
C PHE A 221 30.57 -9.49 2.85
N ARG A 222 29.69 -10.38 3.32
CA ARG A 222 28.57 -10.01 4.21
C ARG A 222 29.05 -9.49 5.55
N LEU A 223 30.08 -10.12 6.13
CA LEU A 223 30.71 -9.64 7.36
C LEU A 223 31.30 -8.24 7.17
N ARG A 224 32.03 -8.00 6.07
CA ARG A 224 32.55 -6.67 5.75
C ARG A 224 31.43 -5.62 5.62
N PHE A 225 30.35 -5.94 4.91
CA PHE A 225 29.19 -5.04 4.81
C PHE A 225 28.57 -4.74 6.18
N GLN A 226 28.40 -5.75 7.03
CA GLN A 226 27.88 -5.58 8.38
C GLN A 226 28.80 -4.71 9.25
N MET A 227 30.13 -4.88 9.13
CA MET A 227 31.10 -4.04 9.83
C MET A 227 31.02 -2.59 9.38
N ILE A 228 31.02 -2.32 8.06
CA ILE A 228 30.90 -0.96 7.51
C ILE A 228 29.58 -0.32 7.97
N PHE A 229 28.47 -1.04 7.86
CA PHE A 229 27.16 -0.55 8.30
C PHE A 229 27.14 -0.22 9.79
N THR A 230 27.70 -1.09 10.63
CA THR A 230 27.75 -0.89 12.09
C THR A 230 28.63 0.30 12.44
N GLN A 231 29.81 0.41 11.82
CA GLN A 231 30.73 1.52 12.04
C GLN A 231 30.07 2.86 11.65
N GLN A 232 29.43 2.93 10.49
CA GLN A 232 28.68 4.12 10.08
C GLN A 232 27.51 4.44 11.04
N SER A 233 26.85 3.41 11.59
CA SER A 233 25.72 3.59 12.52
C SER A 233 26.14 4.09 13.91
N ILE A 234 27.36 3.78 14.35
CA ILE A 234 27.95 4.28 15.60
C ILE A 234 28.30 5.77 15.47
N MET A 235 28.79 6.19 14.29
CA MET A 235 29.17 7.59 14.05
C MET A 235 27.99 8.55 13.90
N ARG A 236 26.75 8.06 13.80
CA ARG A 236 25.55 8.90 13.68
C ARG A 236 25.17 9.46 15.06
N PRO A 237 25.14 10.80 15.24
CA PRO A 237 24.69 11.39 16.51
C PRO A 237 23.22 11.05 16.75
N ARG A 238 22.87 10.80 18.01
CA ARG A 238 21.50 10.47 18.44
C ARG A 238 21.01 11.46 19.48
N VAL A 239 19.70 11.64 19.51
CA VAL A 239 19.02 12.42 20.54
C VAL A 239 18.30 11.49 21.51
N LYS A 240 18.05 11.95 22.73
CA LYS A 240 17.28 11.19 23.74
C LYS A 240 15.84 11.00 23.26
N SER A 241 15.22 9.86 23.63
CA SER A 241 13.81 9.60 23.33
C SER A 241 12.87 10.67 23.86
N SER A 242 13.17 11.28 25.02
CA SER A 242 12.37 12.39 25.56
C SER A 242 12.35 13.62 24.64
N VAL A 243 13.44 13.88 23.92
CA VAL A 243 13.54 15.00 22.97
C VAL A 243 12.83 14.65 21.67
N SER A 244 13.08 13.46 21.10
CA SER A 244 12.46 13.07 19.82
C SER A 244 10.96 12.83 19.95
N LEU A 245 10.50 12.11 20.98
CA LEU A 245 9.08 11.86 21.23
C LEU A 245 8.36 13.17 21.58
N GLY A 246 8.97 14.04 22.39
CA GLY A 246 8.41 15.36 22.68
C GLY A 246 8.22 16.21 21.42
N ALA A 247 9.17 16.17 20.49
CA ALA A 247 9.05 16.84 19.19
C ALA A 247 7.94 16.23 18.31
N LEU A 248 7.78 14.91 18.30
CA LEU A 248 6.70 14.23 17.56
C LEU A 248 5.32 14.59 18.11
N VAL A 249 5.14 14.55 19.44
CA VAL A 249 3.89 14.95 20.09
C VAL A 249 3.56 16.39 19.77
N LYS A 250 4.53 17.31 19.91
CA LYS A 250 4.36 18.72 19.55
C LYS A 250 3.94 18.88 18.09
N TYR A 251 4.59 18.18 17.16
CA TYR A 251 4.23 18.19 15.74
C TYR A 251 2.78 17.74 15.57
N SER A 252 2.38 16.59 16.09
CA SER A 252 1.00 16.10 15.97
C SER A 252 -0.03 17.08 16.55
N SER A 253 0.23 17.67 17.72
CA SER A 253 -0.66 18.68 18.32
C SER A 253 -0.76 19.96 17.49
N THR A 254 0.33 20.41 16.87
CA THR A 254 0.32 21.60 16.00
C THR A 254 -0.51 21.38 14.73
N TYR A 255 -0.46 20.17 14.14
CA TYR A 255 -1.14 19.87 12.88
C TYR A 255 -2.53 19.25 13.06
N GLN A 256 -2.96 18.95 14.29
CA GLN A 256 -4.23 18.28 14.58
C GLN A 256 -5.44 19.01 13.98
N SER A 257 -5.49 20.34 14.08
CA SER A 257 -6.56 21.17 13.50
C SER A 257 -6.50 21.31 11.98
N HIS A 258 -5.45 20.77 11.35
CA HIS A 258 -5.25 20.77 9.89
C HIS A 258 -5.40 19.37 9.29
N ASP A 259 -5.64 18.35 10.11
CA ASP A 259 -5.89 16.98 9.66
C ASP A 259 -7.39 16.79 9.38
N PRO A 260 -7.80 16.54 8.11
CA PRO A 260 -9.21 16.34 7.75
C PRO A 260 -9.87 15.10 8.39
N PHE A 261 -9.10 14.15 8.93
CA PHE A 261 -9.63 12.99 9.64
C PHE A 261 -9.95 13.30 11.10
N LEU A 262 -9.24 14.26 11.71
CA LEU A 262 -9.39 14.63 13.12
C LEU A 262 -10.23 15.90 13.31
N SER A 263 -10.19 16.79 12.32
CA SER A 263 -10.87 18.07 12.31
C SER A 263 -11.66 18.23 11.01
N ARG A 264 -12.87 18.79 11.09
CA ARG A 264 -13.71 18.96 9.91
C ARG A 264 -13.12 20.07 9.02
N PRO A 265 -12.79 19.78 7.75
CA PRO A 265 -12.33 20.81 6.83
C PRO A 265 -13.49 21.73 6.41
N LEU A 266 -13.20 23.01 6.26
CA LEU A 266 -14.17 24.03 5.84
C LEU A 266 -14.08 24.31 4.34
N PRO A 267 -15.20 24.35 3.59
CA PRO A 267 -16.58 24.36 4.11
C PRO A 267 -17.14 22.97 4.45
N SER A 268 -16.64 21.92 3.80
CA SER A 268 -16.92 20.52 4.15
C SER A 268 -15.88 19.60 3.50
N ASN A 269 -15.87 18.31 3.87
CA ASN A 269 -14.99 17.31 3.25
C ASN A 269 -15.58 16.82 1.91
N PRO A 270 -14.91 17.05 0.77
CA PRO A 270 -15.43 16.67 -0.56
C PRO A 270 -15.79 15.19 -0.69
N TRP A 271 -15.10 14.30 0.03
CA TRP A 271 -15.37 12.86 -0.01
C TRP A 271 -16.68 12.46 0.67
N HIS A 272 -17.23 13.32 1.52
CA HIS A 272 -18.51 13.10 2.19
C HIS A 272 -19.63 13.93 1.55
N THR A 273 -19.32 15.02 0.88
CA THR A 273 -20.34 15.99 0.45
C THR A 273 -20.44 16.15 -1.05
N ASP A 274 -19.56 15.47 -1.81
CA ASP A 274 -19.39 15.62 -3.27
C ASP A 274 -19.22 17.08 -3.72
N ASP A 275 -18.83 17.98 -2.80
CA ASP A 275 -18.60 19.38 -3.05
C ASP A 275 -17.10 19.67 -3.15
N ALA A 276 -16.64 20.04 -4.35
CA ALA A 276 -15.24 20.30 -4.64
C ALA A 276 -14.76 21.70 -4.16
N THR A 277 -15.60 22.51 -3.52
CA THR A 277 -15.26 23.88 -3.09
C THR A 277 -14.02 23.91 -2.20
N TYR A 278 -13.85 22.95 -1.29
CA TYR A 278 -12.63 22.84 -0.48
C TYR A 278 -11.35 22.71 -1.33
N TRP A 279 -11.38 21.92 -2.41
CA TRP A 279 -10.24 21.76 -3.31
C TRP A 279 -9.99 23.02 -4.14
N THR A 280 -11.05 23.68 -4.61
CA THR A 280 -10.94 24.94 -5.36
C THR A 280 -10.27 26.03 -4.52
N LEU A 281 -10.71 26.19 -3.26
CA LEU A 281 -10.17 27.17 -2.31
C LEU A 281 -8.72 26.88 -1.92
N ASN A 282 -8.31 25.60 -1.90
CA ASN A 282 -6.95 25.18 -1.56
C ASN A 282 -6.09 24.83 -2.79
N SER A 283 -6.49 25.26 -3.98
CA SER A 283 -5.74 25.04 -5.21
C SER A 283 -4.39 25.78 -5.19
N HIS A 284 -3.37 25.24 -5.87
CA HIS A 284 -2.00 25.76 -5.83
C HIS A 284 -1.90 27.26 -6.18
N ASN A 285 -2.66 27.71 -7.19
CA ASN A 285 -2.59 29.05 -7.78
C ASN A 285 -3.78 29.94 -7.39
N VAL A 286 -4.42 29.69 -6.26
CA VAL A 286 -5.51 30.57 -5.77
C VAL A 286 -4.97 31.98 -5.48
N GLU A 287 -5.72 33.00 -5.90
CA GLU A 287 -5.33 34.40 -5.66
C GLU A 287 -5.31 34.72 -4.16
N THR A 288 -6.39 34.35 -3.47
CA THR A 288 -6.57 34.56 -2.03
C THR A 288 -6.57 33.22 -1.30
N PRO A 289 -5.54 32.90 -0.50
CA PRO A 289 -5.49 31.66 0.26
C PRO A 289 -6.50 31.66 1.42
N THR A 290 -6.82 30.47 1.93
CA THR A 290 -7.65 30.31 3.14
C THR A 290 -6.87 30.70 4.40
N LYS A 291 -7.56 31.12 5.46
CA LYS A 291 -6.92 31.45 6.76
C LYS A 291 -6.11 30.28 7.30
N GLN A 292 -6.67 29.07 7.22
CA GLN A 292 -6.02 27.84 7.67
C GLN A 292 -4.73 27.56 6.87
N ARG A 293 -4.71 27.83 5.56
CA ARG A 293 -3.50 27.69 4.74
C ARG A 293 -2.42 28.70 5.13
N VAL A 294 -2.79 29.96 5.36
CA VAL A 294 -1.84 31.01 5.79
C VAL A 294 -1.32 30.76 7.21
N GLU A 295 -2.16 30.29 8.12
CA GLU A 295 -1.76 29.87 9.47
C GLU A 295 -0.70 28.78 9.42
N ARG A 296 -0.86 27.79 8.54
CA ARG A 296 0.09 26.68 8.38
C ARG A 296 1.49 27.16 7.99
N TRP A 297 1.60 28.26 7.25
CA TRP A 297 2.90 28.87 6.94
C TRP A 297 3.69 29.32 8.17
N THR A 298 3.03 29.52 9.31
CA THR A 298 3.66 29.92 10.57
C THR A 298 4.29 28.75 11.32
N PHE A 299 3.86 27.51 11.04
CA PHE A 299 4.30 26.32 11.76
C PHE A 299 5.78 26.03 11.56
N SER A 300 6.26 26.21 10.33
CA SER A 300 7.66 26.11 10.02
C SER A 300 8.00 26.77 8.69
N PHE A 301 9.27 27.14 8.53
CA PHE A 301 9.78 27.63 7.25
C PHE A 301 9.60 26.63 6.11
N ALA A 302 9.60 25.32 6.41
CA ALA A 302 9.38 24.29 5.42
C ALA A 302 7.94 24.32 4.87
N GLU A 303 6.94 24.64 5.71
CA GLU A 303 5.53 24.79 5.30
C GLU A 303 5.33 26.01 4.41
N LEU A 304 5.99 27.13 4.73
CA LEU A 304 5.98 28.31 3.86
C LEU A 304 6.59 28.02 2.49
N LEU A 305 7.71 27.30 2.43
CA LEU A 305 8.41 27.01 1.18
C LEU A 305 7.78 25.87 0.36
N SER A 306 7.11 24.91 0.99
CA SER A 306 6.42 23.83 0.28
C SER A 306 5.19 24.36 -0.47
N ASP A 307 4.56 25.42 0.05
CA ASP A 307 3.40 26.06 -0.56
C ASP A 307 3.81 27.03 -1.69
N PRO A 308 3.38 26.84 -2.95
CA PRO A 308 3.66 27.79 -4.04
C PRO A 308 3.19 29.21 -3.74
N ARG A 309 1.98 29.38 -3.17
CA ARG A 309 1.45 30.70 -2.85
C ARG A 309 2.21 31.34 -1.68
N GLY A 310 2.62 30.52 -0.70
CA GLY A 310 3.48 30.95 0.40
C GLY A 310 4.86 31.43 -0.09
N ARG A 311 5.47 30.71 -1.03
CA ARG A 311 6.71 31.14 -1.70
C ARG A 311 6.56 32.46 -2.44
N ASP A 312 5.44 32.66 -3.13
CA ASP A 312 5.19 33.91 -3.85
C ASP A 312 5.09 35.11 -2.90
N ASP A 313 4.40 34.95 -1.77
CA ASP A 313 4.28 35.97 -0.73
C ASP A 313 5.64 36.27 -0.07
N PHE A 314 6.40 35.22 0.25
CA PHE A 314 7.75 35.35 0.79
C PHE A 314 8.71 36.00 -0.22
N ARG A 315 8.60 35.69 -1.52
CA ARG A 315 9.37 36.33 -2.58
C ARG A 315 9.07 37.83 -2.69
N LEU A 316 7.81 38.22 -2.54
CA LEU A 316 7.41 39.63 -2.51
C LEU A 316 8.06 40.36 -1.34
N PHE A 317 8.08 39.75 -0.16
CA PHE A 317 8.78 40.28 1.01
C PHE A 317 10.29 40.43 0.76
N LEU A 318 10.97 39.38 0.28
CA LEU A 318 12.41 39.42 0.02
C LEU A 318 12.80 40.44 -1.05
N LYS A 319 11.95 40.67 -2.06
CA LYS A 319 12.17 41.73 -3.06
C LYS A 319 12.20 43.12 -2.42
N LYS A 320 11.33 43.39 -1.44
CA LYS A 320 11.32 44.68 -0.71
C LYS A 320 12.59 44.88 0.13
N GLU A 321 13.20 43.79 0.57
CA GLU A 321 14.45 43.80 1.34
C GLU A 321 15.70 43.56 0.49
N PHE A 322 15.59 43.59 -0.84
CA PHE A 322 16.70 43.35 -1.76
C PHE A 322 17.47 42.05 -1.48
N SER A 323 16.76 40.98 -1.08
CA SER A 323 17.34 39.67 -0.71
C SER A 323 16.70 38.47 -1.45
N GLY A 324 16.06 38.74 -2.58
CA GLY A 324 15.32 37.75 -3.38
C GLY A 324 16.18 36.73 -4.11
N GLU A 325 17.47 36.97 -4.25
CA GLU A 325 18.47 36.05 -4.80
C GLU A 325 18.61 34.77 -3.97
N ASN A 326 18.47 34.84 -2.64
CA ASN A 326 18.57 33.68 -1.75
C ASN A 326 17.49 32.64 -2.04
N LEU A 327 16.23 33.09 -2.18
CA LEU A 327 15.12 32.20 -2.53
C LEU A 327 15.27 31.67 -3.95
N ALA A 328 15.65 32.51 -4.92
CA ALA A 328 15.83 32.06 -6.30
C ALA A 328 16.96 31.03 -6.46
N PHE A 329 18.06 31.18 -5.72
CA PHE A 329 19.11 30.17 -5.64
C PHE A 329 18.57 28.86 -5.08
N TRP A 330 17.83 28.93 -3.96
CA TRP A 330 17.24 27.73 -3.34
C TRP A 330 16.28 27.00 -4.30
N GLU A 331 15.42 27.73 -5.02
CA GLU A 331 14.50 27.17 -6.02
C GLU A 331 15.25 26.54 -7.20
N SER A 332 16.35 27.16 -7.66
CA SER A 332 17.19 26.61 -8.72
C SER A 332 17.86 25.30 -8.29
N CYS A 333 18.27 25.20 -7.02
CA CYS A 333 18.81 23.97 -6.46
C CYS A 333 17.74 22.87 -6.32
N GLU A 334 16.49 23.19 -5.98
CA GLU A 334 15.40 22.21 -6.01
C GLU A 334 15.13 21.69 -7.43
N ASP A 335 15.10 22.57 -8.42
CA ASP A 335 14.94 22.18 -9.83
C ASP A 335 16.11 21.34 -10.36
N LEU A 336 17.35 21.59 -9.89
CA LEU A 336 18.49 20.73 -10.18
C LEU A 336 18.32 19.32 -9.57
N LYS A 337 17.87 19.24 -8.32
CA LYS A 337 17.73 17.96 -7.60
C LYS A 337 16.61 17.09 -8.14
N TRP A 338 15.49 17.69 -8.54
CA TRP A 338 14.30 16.95 -8.98
C TRP A 338 14.08 16.99 -10.50
N GLY A 339 14.90 17.75 -11.22
CA GLY A 339 14.86 17.85 -12.68
C GLY A 339 15.45 16.64 -13.41
N THR A 340 15.49 16.78 -14.74
CA THR A 340 16.01 15.79 -15.68
C THR A 340 17.51 15.58 -15.54
N ALA A 341 17.95 14.32 -15.47
CA ALA A 341 19.37 13.98 -15.35
C ALA A 341 20.21 14.44 -16.55
N ALA A 342 19.62 14.47 -17.75
CA ALA A 342 20.31 14.87 -18.98
C ALA A 342 20.83 16.32 -18.97
N THR A 343 20.12 17.22 -18.29
CA THR A 343 20.46 18.66 -18.21
C THR A 343 21.15 19.03 -16.90
N MET A 344 21.47 18.03 -16.06
CA MET A 344 21.92 18.25 -14.68
C MET A 344 23.25 18.98 -14.63
N LYS A 345 24.18 18.64 -15.54
CA LYS A 345 25.51 19.24 -15.59
C LYS A 345 25.43 20.71 -15.99
N GLU A 346 24.70 21.01 -17.06
CA GLU A 346 24.50 22.37 -17.57
C GLU A 346 23.80 23.25 -16.54
N LYS A 347 22.75 22.73 -15.86
CA LYS A 347 22.05 23.44 -14.79
C LYS A 347 22.97 23.75 -13.61
N ALA A 348 23.78 22.79 -13.16
CA ALA A 348 24.72 23.02 -12.05
C ALA A 348 25.73 24.14 -12.36
N GLU A 349 26.29 24.14 -13.57
CA GLU A 349 27.21 25.17 -14.03
C GLU A 349 26.52 26.54 -14.18
N GLN A 350 25.29 26.57 -14.70
CA GLN A 350 24.51 27.79 -14.84
C GLN A 350 24.17 28.40 -13.47
N ILE A 351 23.76 27.59 -12.51
CA ILE A 351 23.47 28.03 -11.14
C ILE A 351 24.73 28.62 -10.50
N TYR A 352 25.89 27.96 -10.67
CA TYR A 352 27.16 28.48 -10.19
C TYR A 352 27.48 29.86 -10.77
N LYS A 353 27.39 30.01 -12.10
CA LYS A 353 27.67 31.31 -12.78
C LYS A 353 26.69 32.41 -12.38
N THR A 354 25.44 32.06 -12.10
CA THR A 354 24.37 33.03 -11.79
C THR A 354 24.42 33.53 -10.36
N PHE A 355 24.81 32.68 -9.40
CA PHE A 355 24.68 32.96 -7.97
C PHE A 355 26.00 32.91 -7.18
N LEU A 356 26.96 32.07 -7.56
CA LEU A 356 28.14 31.75 -6.73
C LEU A 356 29.47 32.26 -7.29
N ALA A 357 29.56 32.46 -8.60
CA ALA A 357 30.78 32.96 -9.24
C ALA A 357 31.14 34.37 -8.75
N ARG A 358 32.44 34.71 -8.77
CA ARG A 358 32.89 36.07 -8.44
C ARG A 358 32.30 37.04 -9.46
N GLY A 359 31.57 38.06 -9.00
CA GLY A 359 30.87 39.01 -9.87
C GLY A 359 29.58 38.47 -10.49
N ALA A 360 29.00 37.39 -9.94
CA ALA A 360 27.76 36.83 -10.43
C ALA A 360 26.61 37.86 -10.42
N PRO A 361 25.70 37.83 -11.42
CA PRO A 361 24.63 38.82 -11.56
C PRO A 361 23.62 38.79 -10.41
N ARG A 362 23.47 37.66 -9.72
CA ARG A 362 22.62 37.48 -8.54
C ARG A 362 23.43 36.88 -7.39
N TRP A 363 24.59 37.49 -7.13
CA TRP A 363 25.55 36.98 -6.17
C TRP A 363 24.95 36.78 -4.77
N ILE A 364 25.13 35.59 -4.20
CA ILE A 364 24.69 35.25 -2.84
C ILE A 364 25.89 35.09 -1.91
N ASN A 365 25.68 35.39 -0.63
CA ASN A 365 26.71 35.25 0.39
C ASN A 365 26.66 33.85 1.03
N ILE A 366 27.74 33.07 0.89
CA ILE A 366 27.93 31.78 1.58
C ILE A 366 29.30 31.75 2.25
N ASP A 367 29.41 31.01 3.36
CA ASP A 367 30.69 30.89 4.07
C ASP A 367 31.77 30.18 3.25
N GLY A 368 33.04 30.51 3.51
CA GLY A 368 34.18 30.02 2.73
C GLY A 368 34.28 28.49 2.67
N LYS A 369 33.98 27.81 3.77
CA LYS A 369 34.00 26.34 3.83
C LYS A 369 32.93 25.73 2.92
N THR A 370 31.72 26.28 2.93
CA THR A 370 30.63 25.85 2.03
C THR A 370 30.97 26.12 0.57
N MET A 371 31.61 27.26 0.26
CA MET A 371 32.08 27.57 -1.10
C MET A 371 33.13 26.56 -1.58
N GLU A 372 34.13 26.23 -0.76
CA GLU A 372 35.16 25.25 -1.09
C GLU A 372 34.58 23.86 -1.39
N ILE A 373 33.64 23.39 -0.56
CA ILE A 373 32.93 22.12 -0.77
C ILE A 373 32.16 22.15 -2.09
N THR A 374 31.51 23.27 -2.40
CA THR A 374 30.71 23.42 -3.62
C THR A 374 31.61 23.40 -4.86
N ILE A 375 32.71 24.15 -4.86
CA ILE A 375 33.68 24.17 -5.97
C ILE A 375 34.31 22.78 -6.18
N LYS A 376 34.66 22.08 -5.11
CA LYS A 376 35.21 20.72 -5.20
C LYS A 376 34.19 19.74 -5.81
N SER A 377 32.93 19.81 -5.38
CA SER A 377 31.86 18.95 -5.87
C SER A 377 31.54 19.24 -7.34
N LEU A 378 31.59 20.50 -7.77
CA LEU A 378 31.36 20.91 -9.17
C LEU A 378 32.39 20.37 -10.16
N LYS A 379 33.53 19.82 -9.71
CA LYS A 379 34.46 19.09 -10.60
C LYS A 379 33.82 17.84 -11.21
N HIS A 380 32.89 17.22 -10.49
CA HIS A 380 32.12 16.06 -10.95
C HIS A 380 30.63 16.29 -10.65
N PRO A 381 29.91 17.08 -11.47
CA PRO A 381 28.53 17.46 -11.19
C PRO A 381 27.62 16.23 -11.05
N HIS A 382 26.89 16.20 -9.93
CA HIS A 382 25.86 15.22 -9.64
C HIS A 382 24.64 15.91 -9.01
N ARG A 383 23.55 15.17 -8.82
CA ARG A 383 22.25 15.71 -8.38
C ARG A 383 22.32 16.54 -7.08
N TYR A 384 23.21 16.16 -6.19
CA TYR A 384 23.39 16.72 -4.83
C TYR A 384 24.60 17.68 -4.73
N VAL A 385 25.13 18.13 -5.87
CA VAL A 385 26.39 18.91 -5.92
C VAL A 385 26.29 20.27 -5.19
N LEU A 386 25.08 20.82 -5.08
CA LEU A 386 24.81 22.10 -4.41
C LEU A 386 24.17 21.95 -3.02
N ASP A 387 24.02 20.73 -2.48
CA ASP A 387 23.28 20.48 -1.23
C ASP A 387 23.83 21.27 -0.04
N ALA A 388 25.16 21.41 0.05
CA ALA A 388 25.81 22.16 1.13
C ALA A 388 25.44 23.66 1.06
N ALA A 389 25.61 24.28 -0.11
CA ALA A 389 25.25 25.68 -0.33
C ALA A 389 23.75 25.93 -0.18
N GLN A 390 22.91 25.04 -0.71
CA GLN A 390 21.47 25.12 -0.58
C GLN A 390 21.03 25.04 0.90
N THR A 391 21.59 24.11 1.67
CA THR A 391 21.30 23.98 3.11
C THR A 391 21.74 25.21 3.89
N HIS A 392 22.90 25.77 3.54
CA HIS A 392 23.39 27.01 4.15
C HIS A 392 22.38 28.16 3.93
N ILE A 393 21.98 28.40 2.67
CA ILE A 393 21.03 29.47 2.32
C ILE A 393 19.64 29.21 2.92
N TYR A 394 19.17 27.97 2.95
CA TYR A 394 17.92 27.61 3.62
C TYR A 394 17.98 27.96 5.11
N MET A 395 19.06 27.62 5.80
CA MET A 395 19.22 27.89 7.23
C MET A 395 19.40 29.39 7.52
N LEU A 396 20.03 30.13 6.61
CA LEU A 396 20.14 31.59 6.67
C LEU A 396 18.75 32.24 6.61
N MET A 397 17.96 31.93 5.58
CA MET A 397 16.59 32.44 5.43
C MET A 397 15.69 32.01 6.59
N LYS A 398 15.81 30.77 7.07
CA LYS A 398 15.04 30.24 8.19
C LYS A 398 15.28 31.00 9.49
N LYS A 399 16.54 31.39 9.76
CA LYS A 399 16.94 32.04 11.01
C LYS A 399 16.67 33.54 11.00
N ASP A 400 16.83 34.20 9.85
CA ASP A 400 16.72 35.66 9.75
C ASP A 400 15.45 36.09 9.01
N SER A 401 15.38 35.87 7.70
CA SER A 401 14.30 36.38 6.84
C SER A 401 12.90 35.87 7.22
N TYR A 402 12.75 34.60 7.60
CA TYR A 402 11.46 34.00 7.92
C TYR A 402 10.82 34.64 9.16
N GLY A 403 11.59 34.87 10.23
CA GLY A 403 11.10 35.51 11.44
C GLY A 403 10.66 36.96 11.22
N ARG A 404 11.36 37.67 10.32
CA ARG A 404 11.00 39.03 9.90
C ARG A 404 9.78 39.04 8.98
N TYR A 405 9.69 38.10 8.05
CA TYR A 405 8.53 37.91 7.17
C TYR A 405 7.23 37.76 7.96
N LEU A 406 7.18 36.89 8.98
CA LEU A 406 5.98 36.68 9.81
C LEU A 406 5.53 37.93 10.57
N LYS A 407 6.43 38.90 10.78
CA LYS A 407 6.13 40.19 11.43
C LYS A 407 5.85 41.32 10.43
N SER A 408 6.12 41.08 9.15
CA SER A 408 6.08 42.08 8.09
C SER A 408 4.64 42.52 7.77
N PRO A 409 4.45 43.73 7.21
CA PRO A 409 3.17 44.17 6.68
C PRO A 409 2.64 43.23 5.59
N VAL A 410 3.54 42.63 4.78
CA VAL A 410 3.17 41.71 3.69
C VAL A 410 2.38 40.52 4.24
N PHE A 411 2.96 39.80 5.22
CA PHE A 411 2.29 38.66 5.82
C PHE A 411 1.00 39.05 6.55
N LYS A 412 1.00 40.17 7.29
CA LYS A 412 -0.19 40.65 8.01
C LYS A 412 -1.34 41.02 7.06
N GLU A 413 -1.04 41.63 5.91
CA GLU A 413 -2.03 41.91 4.88
C GLU A 413 -2.59 40.63 4.27
N THR A 414 -1.74 39.66 3.95
CA THR A 414 -2.15 38.36 3.43
C THR A 414 -3.03 37.60 4.43
N GLN A 415 -2.65 37.61 5.71
CA GLN A 415 -3.47 37.02 6.79
C GLN A 415 -4.82 37.72 6.94
N LYS A 416 -4.88 39.06 6.81
CA LYS A 416 -6.13 39.82 6.89
C LYS A 416 -7.06 39.54 5.72
N LYS A 417 -6.51 39.38 4.50
CA LYS A 417 -7.27 39.09 3.28
C LYS A 417 -7.68 37.62 3.16
N ALA A 418 -7.04 36.73 3.90
CA ALA A 418 -7.28 35.29 3.79
C ALA A 418 -8.73 34.91 4.09
N ILE A 419 -9.28 34.02 3.26
CA ILE A 419 -10.69 33.63 3.30
C ILE A 419 -10.91 32.63 4.44
N ALA A 420 -11.97 32.84 5.23
CA ALA A 420 -12.50 31.83 6.15
C ALA A 420 -13.82 31.32 5.55
N PRO A 421 -13.82 30.16 4.88
CA PRO A 421 -15.05 29.60 4.34
C PRO A 421 -16.03 29.30 5.48
N GLU A 422 -17.31 29.61 5.30
CA GLU A 422 -18.35 29.21 6.24
C GLU A 422 -18.66 27.72 6.11
N GLU A 423 -19.16 27.12 7.19
CA GLU A 423 -19.64 25.74 7.17
C GLU A 423 -20.85 25.63 6.23
N HIS A 424 -20.91 24.54 5.46
CA HIS A 424 -22.12 24.23 4.72
C HIS A 424 -23.27 23.91 5.68
N ASN A 425 -24.47 24.33 5.31
CA ASN A 425 -25.68 23.97 6.03
C ASN A 425 -25.93 22.45 5.92
N ASP A 426 -26.23 21.80 7.04
CA ASP A 426 -26.53 20.36 7.13
C ASP A 426 -27.60 19.92 6.10
N SER A 427 -28.59 20.76 5.82
CA SER A 427 -29.64 20.48 4.83
C SER A 427 -29.07 20.33 3.40
N GLN A 428 -28.08 21.15 3.05
CA GLN A 428 -27.39 21.10 1.76
C GLN A 428 -26.51 19.84 1.68
N LEU A 429 -25.86 19.47 2.78
CA LEU A 429 -25.03 18.27 2.85
C LEU A 429 -25.85 16.98 2.69
N GLU A 430 -27.03 16.92 3.29
CA GLU A 430 -27.96 15.79 3.10
C GLU A 430 -28.44 15.69 1.65
N GLN A 431 -28.78 16.82 1.02
CA GLN A 431 -29.21 16.83 -0.37
C GLN A 431 -28.10 16.36 -1.32
N ASN A 432 -26.86 16.81 -1.09
CA ASN A 432 -25.71 16.35 -1.86
C ASN A 432 -25.46 14.84 -1.64
N ALA A 433 -25.57 14.36 -0.40
CA ALA A 433 -25.45 12.93 -0.08
C ALA A 433 -26.52 12.06 -0.78
N ARG A 434 -27.73 12.60 -0.99
CA ARG A 434 -28.80 11.91 -1.74
C ARG A 434 -28.61 11.95 -3.26
N THR A 435 -27.90 12.95 -3.77
CA THR A 435 -27.69 13.15 -5.21
C THR A 435 -26.33 12.67 -5.71
N ARG A 436 -25.54 12.00 -4.84
CA ARG A 436 -24.23 11.45 -5.19
C ARG A 436 -24.31 10.60 -6.44
N ARG A 437 -23.48 10.96 -7.42
CA ARG A 437 -23.31 10.17 -8.65
C ARG A 437 -22.01 9.38 -8.53
N PRO A 438 -21.98 8.12 -9.00
CA PRO A 438 -20.73 7.40 -9.13
C PRO A 438 -19.73 8.24 -9.90
N SER A 439 -18.49 8.32 -9.41
CA SER A 439 -17.43 9.03 -10.12
C SER A 439 -17.26 8.45 -11.53
N LEU A 440 -17.00 9.32 -12.51
CA LEU A 440 -16.69 8.88 -13.86
C LEU A 440 -15.46 7.96 -13.82
N SER A 441 -15.49 6.90 -14.64
CA SER A 441 -14.35 5.98 -14.75
C SER A 441 -13.05 6.74 -14.98
N PRO A 442 -11.92 6.35 -14.34
CA PRO A 442 -10.61 6.98 -14.55
C PRO A 442 -10.15 7.02 -16.01
N ILE A 443 -10.73 6.17 -16.86
CA ILE A 443 -10.48 6.18 -18.31
C ILE A 443 -11.08 7.45 -18.95
N VAL A 444 -12.32 7.78 -18.59
CA VAL A 444 -13.05 8.94 -19.10
C VAL A 444 -12.39 10.24 -18.63
N LEU A 445 -11.95 10.29 -17.37
CA LEU A 445 -11.22 11.45 -16.83
C LEU A 445 -9.92 11.73 -17.60
N ARG A 446 -9.14 10.68 -17.91
CA ARG A 446 -7.91 10.81 -18.70
C ARG A 446 -8.16 11.28 -20.13
N GLN A 447 -9.26 10.85 -20.75
CA GLN A 447 -9.65 11.32 -22.08
C GLN A 447 -9.99 12.82 -22.06
N LEU A 448 -10.78 13.26 -21.07
CA LEU A 448 -11.13 14.68 -20.88
C LEU A 448 -9.90 15.56 -20.59
N GLU A 449 -8.94 15.06 -19.79
CA GLU A 449 -7.68 15.76 -19.54
C GLU A 449 -6.83 15.88 -20.80
N ALA A 450 -6.72 14.82 -21.59
CA ALA A 450 -6.00 14.83 -22.87
C ALA A 450 -6.64 15.83 -23.85
N GLU A 451 -7.97 15.86 -23.93
CA GLU A 451 -8.70 16.84 -24.75
C GLU A 451 -8.50 18.28 -24.26
N ARG A 452 -8.55 18.53 -22.96
CA ARG A 452 -8.25 19.86 -22.38
C ARG A 452 -6.82 20.29 -22.70
N ARG A 453 -5.86 19.37 -22.58
CA ARG A 453 -4.45 19.64 -22.88
C ARG A 453 -4.24 19.91 -24.37
N ALA A 454 -4.92 19.17 -25.25
CA ALA A 454 -4.91 19.41 -26.68
C ALA A 454 -5.53 20.78 -27.04
N LYS A 455 -6.65 21.15 -26.41
CA LYS A 455 -7.28 22.47 -26.57
C LYS A 455 -6.38 23.60 -26.09
N MET A 456 -5.72 23.45 -24.95
CA MET A 456 -4.75 24.45 -24.47
C MET A 456 -3.52 24.56 -25.37
N ALA A 457 -3.01 23.45 -25.90
CA ALA A 457 -1.92 23.46 -26.87
C ALA A 457 -2.32 24.13 -28.20
N ALA A 458 -3.57 23.94 -28.64
CA ALA A 458 -4.11 24.59 -29.83
C ALA A 458 -4.41 26.08 -29.64
N ALA A 459 -4.68 26.51 -28.40
CA ALA A 459 -4.95 27.91 -28.05
C ALA A 459 -3.69 28.72 -27.67
N ALA A 460 -2.52 28.09 -27.61
CA ALA A 460 -1.27 28.79 -27.37
C ALA A 460 -0.93 29.68 -28.58
N PRO A 461 -0.64 30.99 -28.40
CA PRO A 461 -0.32 31.87 -29.51
C PRO A 461 0.95 31.39 -30.22
N VAL A 462 0.83 31.13 -31.52
CA VAL A 462 1.97 30.78 -32.38
C VAL A 462 2.85 32.01 -32.53
N ASP A 463 4.09 31.93 -32.06
CA ASP A 463 5.09 32.99 -32.21
C ASP A 463 5.53 33.10 -33.68
N ILE A 464 4.92 34.06 -34.41
CA ILE A 464 5.14 34.32 -35.84
C ILE A 464 6.60 34.76 -36.12
N THR A 465 7.36 35.19 -35.11
CA THR A 465 8.75 35.62 -35.30
C THR A 465 9.69 34.47 -35.68
N GLN A 466 9.40 33.23 -35.26
CA GLN A 466 10.20 32.06 -35.66
C GLN A 466 9.95 31.63 -37.12
N VAL A 467 8.73 31.81 -37.64
CA VAL A 467 8.37 31.38 -39.00
C VAL A 467 9.04 32.27 -40.06
N MET A 468 9.15 33.58 -39.78
CA MET A 468 9.77 34.55 -40.70
C MET A 468 11.29 34.32 -40.88
N SER A 469 11.97 33.74 -39.88
CA SER A 469 13.41 33.40 -39.98
C SER A 469 13.73 32.23 -40.91
N LYS A 470 12.73 31.40 -41.26
CA LYS A 470 12.90 30.25 -42.17
C LYS A 470 12.62 30.61 -43.63
N LEU A 471 11.93 31.72 -43.91
CA LEU A 471 11.62 32.18 -45.27
C LEU A 471 12.70 33.09 -45.87
N SER A 472 13.60 33.65 -45.06
CA SER A 472 14.69 34.53 -45.52
C SER A 472 15.96 33.80 -45.99
N ARG A 473 15.96 32.46 -46.04
CA ARG A 473 17.06 31.66 -46.62
C ARG A 473 16.65 31.08 -47.98
N LYS A 474 16.58 31.93 -49.01
CA LYS A 474 16.78 31.49 -50.41
C LYS A 474 18.19 31.93 -50.83
N PRO A 475 19.02 31.05 -51.41
CA PRO A 475 20.29 31.46 -51.97
C PRO A 475 20.08 32.09 -53.35
N ASP A 476 20.61 33.30 -53.54
CA ASP A 476 20.80 33.90 -54.86
C ASP A 476 21.78 33.02 -55.65
N GLY A 477 21.29 32.42 -56.73
CA GLY A 477 22.10 31.76 -57.74
C GLY A 477 22.49 32.77 -58.81
N SER A 478 23.78 33.07 -58.90
CA SER A 478 24.40 33.83 -59.97
C SER A 478 24.39 33.08 -61.30
N LEU A 479 24.00 33.78 -62.36
CA LEU A 479 24.68 33.78 -63.65
C LEU A 479 25.18 35.19 -63.91
#